data_AF-A0A2V6X1P4-F1
#
_entry.id   AF-A0A2V6X1P4-F1
#
_cell.length_a   1.000
_cell.length_b   1.000
_cell.length_c   1.000
_cell.angle_alpha   90.00
_cell.angle_beta   90.00
_cell.angle_gamma   90.00
#
_symmetry.space_group_name_H-M   'P 1'
#
loop_
_entity.id
_entity.type
_entity.pdbx_description
1 polymer ?
#
loop_
_entity_poly.entity_id
_entity_poly.type
_entity_poly.pdbx_seq_one_letter_code
_entity_poly.pdbx_strand_id
1 'polypeptide(L)'
;MWGAQTGGARKLGVTEATIAAIRENHSRGVPPEDAQIVEFTRTLLRKHRVDDATFKALVARFGHDALIQLTGAIGYYSMLCMTVNACELEAGQGAEVLKTS
;
A
#
# COMPACT_ATOMS: atom_id res chain seq x y z
N MET A 1 10.18 -6.84 4.07
CA MET A 1 8.86 -6.58 3.45
C MET A 1 8.93 -5.99 2.04
N TRP A 2 9.64 -4.88 1.79
CA TRP A 2 9.66 -4.24 0.46
C TRP A 2 10.14 -5.14 -0.69
N GLY A 3 11.31 -5.77 -0.59
CA GLY A 3 11.82 -6.64 -1.65
C GLY A 3 10.89 -7.82 -1.99
N ALA A 4 10.22 -8.40 -0.98
CA ALA A 4 9.25 -9.47 -1.19
C ALA A 4 7.97 -8.95 -1.88
N GLN A 5 7.45 -7.80 -1.44
CA GLN A 5 6.24 -7.18 -2.01
C GLN A 5 6.46 -6.64 -3.42
N THR A 6 7.62 -6.05 -3.72
CA THR A 6 7.98 -5.59 -5.08
C THR A 6 8.14 -6.75 -6.04
N GLY A 7 8.77 -7.84 -5.62
CA GLY A 7 8.83 -9.08 -6.41
C GLY A 7 7.45 -9.66 -6.71
N GLY A 8 6.52 -9.63 -5.74
CA GLY A 8 5.12 -10.00 -5.93
C GLY A 8 4.36 -9.07 -6.88
N ALA A 9 4.49 -7.76 -6.69
CA ALA A 9 3.83 -6.74 -7.50
C ALA A 9 4.22 -6.85 -8.98
N ARG A 10 5.51 -7.05 -9.28
CA ARG A 10 6.02 -7.30 -10.64
C ARG A 10 5.39 -8.52 -11.28
N LYS A 11 5.30 -9.63 -10.53
CA LYS A 11 4.67 -10.88 -11.01
C LYS A 11 3.17 -10.71 -11.30
N LEU A 12 2.51 -9.78 -10.63
CA LEU A 12 1.10 -9.45 -10.81
C LEU A 12 0.85 -8.36 -11.87
N GLY A 13 1.90 -7.89 -12.55
CA GLY A 13 1.79 -6.91 -13.64
C GLY A 13 1.70 -5.45 -13.19
N VAL A 14 2.02 -5.15 -11.93
CA VAL A 14 2.12 -3.75 -11.47
C VAL A 14 3.32 -3.09 -12.17
N THR A 15 3.08 -1.92 -12.77
CA THR A 15 4.13 -1.21 -13.53
C THR A 15 5.25 -0.72 -12.61
N GLU A 16 6.48 -0.68 -13.13
CA GLU A 16 7.61 -0.08 -12.39
C GLU A 16 7.35 1.39 -12.02
N ALA A 17 6.59 2.12 -12.84
CA ALA A 17 6.17 3.49 -12.54
C ALA A 17 5.31 3.57 -11.27
N THR A 18 4.37 2.64 -11.10
CA THR A 18 3.55 2.55 -9.87
C THR A 18 4.39 2.14 -8.67
N ILE A 19 5.31 1.18 -8.83
CA ILE A 19 6.22 0.75 -7.75
C ILE A 19 7.11 1.91 -7.31
N ALA A 20 7.70 2.65 -8.26
CA ALA A 20 8.50 3.84 -8.00
C ALA A 20 7.68 4.95 -7.31
N ALA A 21 6.46 5.21 -7.78
CA ALA A 21 5.59 6.20 -7.15
C ALA A 21 5.24 5.85 -5.69
N ILE A 22 4.97 4.58 -5.40
CA ILE A 22 4.74 4.12 -4.03
C ILE A 22 6.00 4.31 -3.17
N ARG A 23 7.17 3.93 -3.70
CA ARG A 23 8.48 4.09 -3.03
C ARG A 23 8.80 5.54 -2.70
N GLU A 24 8.61 6.44 -3.67
CA GLU A 24 8.91 7.86 -3.57
C GLU A 24 7.79 8.65 -2.87
N ASN A 25 6.80 7.94 -2.33
CA ASN A 25 5.73 8.53 -1.56
C ASN A 25 4.83 9.52 -2.33
N HIS A 26 4.63 9.31 -3.64
CA HIS A 26 3.73 10.07 -4.49
C HIS A 26 2.75 9.19 -5.28
N SER A 27 1.83 9.80 -6.04
CA SER A 27 0.86 9.13 -6.93
C SER A 27 0.91 9.66 -8.37
N ARG A 28 1.82 10.57 -8.69
CA ARG A 28 2.09 11.03 -10.07
C ARG A 28 2.45 9.85 -10.97
N GLY A 29 1.81 9.77 -12.14
CA GLY A 29 2.03 8.71 -13.13
C GLY A 29 1.37 7.36 -12.80
N VAL A 30 0.70 7.25 -11.64
CA VAL A 30 -0.13 6.09 -11.30
C VAL A 30 -1.49 6.25 -11.99
N PRO A 31 -2.05 5.19 -12.60
CA PRO A 31 -3.40 5.24 -13.16
C PRO A 31 -4.41 5.79 -12.14
N PRO A 32 -5.38 6.64 -12.54
CA PRO A 32 -6.33 7.25 -11.61
C PRO A 32 -7.03 6.23 -10.70
N GLU A 33 -7.33 5.05 -11.25
CA GLU A 33 -7.92 3.92 -10.56
C GLU A 33 -7.06 3.41 -9.40
N ASP A 34 -5.75 3.36 -9.55
CA ASP A 34 -4.80 2.88 -8.55
C ASP A 34 -4.41 4.00 -7.59
N ALA A 35 -4.31 5.23 -8.09
CA ALA A 35 -4.00 6.41 -7.29
C ALA A 35 -5.03 6.60 -6.17
N GLN A 36 -6.31 6.37 -6.44
CA GLN A 36 -7.37 6.45 -5.42
C GLN A 36 -7.16 5.44 -4.27
N ILE A 37 -6.70 4.23 -4.57
CA ILE A 37 -6.41 3.19 -3.56
C ILE A 37 -5.15 3.57 -2.75
N VAL A 38 -4.12 4.07 -3.42
CA VAL A 38 -2.87 4.50 -2.80
C VAL A 38 -3.12 5.66 -1.83
N GLU A 39 -3.87 6.68 -2.25
CA GLU A 39 -4.18 7.84 -1.41
C GLU A 39 -5.11 7.48 -0.23
N PHE A 40 -6.09 6.59 -0.43
CA PHE A 40 -6.89 6.04 0.65
C PHE A 40 -6.02 5.34 1.70
N THR A 41 -5.14 4.45 1.24
CA THR A 41 -4.23 3.70 2.11
C THR A 41 -3.33 4.65 2.90
N ARG A 42 -2.73 5.64 2.24
CA ARG A 42 -1.87 6.65 2.90
C ARG A 42 -2.65 7.47 3.93
N THR A 43 -3.86 7.91 3.59
CA THR A 43 -4.69 8.72 4.48
C THR A 43 -5.08 7.92 5.71
N LEU A 44 -5.55 6.69 5.51
CA LEU A 44 -5.93 5.79 6.61
C LEU A 44 -4.74 5.53 7.55
N LEU A 45 -3.56 5.23 7.02
CA LEU A 45 -2.37 4.94 7.84
C LEU A 45 -1.83 6.17 8.59
N ARG A 46 -1.90 7.36 7.99
CA ARG A 46 -1.36 8.59 8.61
C ARG A 46 -2.32 9.27 9.55
N LYS A 47 -3.61 9.29 9.22
CA LYS A 47 -4.64 10.03 9.96
C LYS A 47 -5.53 9.12 10.80
N HIS A 48 -5.41 7.80 10.67
CA HIS A 48 -6.26 6.80 11.31
C HIS A 48 -7.76 6.92 10.96
N ARG A 49 -8.10 7.78 10.00
CA ARG A 49 -9.44 8.07 9.53
C ARG A 49 -9.37 8.63 8.11
N VAL A 50 -10.39 8.32 7.32
CA VAL A 50 -10.66 8.93 6.02
C VAL A 50 -11.93 9.76 6.10
N ASP A 51 -12.07 10.78 5.27
CA ASP A 51 -13.31 11.55 5.20
C ASP A 51 -14.43 10.78 4.50
N ASP A 52 -15.67 11.18 4.80
CA ASP A 52 -16.88 10.55 4.26
C ASP A 52 -16.95 10.62 2.73
N ALA A 53 -16.40 11.68 2.12
CA ALA A 53 -16.42 11.85 0.67
C ALA A 53 -15.55 10.77 -0.01
N THR A 54 -14.34 10.55 0.50
CA THR A 54 -13.42 9.52 0.03
C THR A 54 -13.99 8.13 0.27
N PHE A 55 -14.55 7.89 1.46
CA PHE A 55 -15.19 6.62 1.79
C PHE A 55 -16.35 6.30 0.84
N LYS A 56 -17.28 7.25 0.64
CA LYS A 56 -18.42 7.09 -0.27
C LYS A 56 -17.99 6.87 -1.72
N ALA A 57 -16.98 7.59 -2.19
CA ALA A 57 -16.45 7.42 -3.55
C ALA A 57 -15.88 6.01 -3.78
N LEU A 58 -15.20 5.44 -2.78
CA LEU A 58 -14.66 4.08 -2.84
C LEU A 58 -15.75 3.01 -2.71
N VAL A 59 -16.72 3.20 -1.83
CA VAL A 59 -17.89 2.31 -1.73
C VAL A 59 -18.67 2.30 -3.05
N ALA A 60 -18.86 3.46 -3.69
CA ALA A 60 -19.55 3.53 -4.97
C ALA A 60 -18.82 2.77 -6.08
N ARG A 61 -17.49 2.68 -6.00
CA ARG A 61 -16.65 2.01 -7.00
C ARG A 61 -16.50 0.51 -6.75
N PHE A 62 -16.29 0.10 -5.50
CA PHE A 62 -15.92 -1.28 -5.15
C PHE A 62 -17.02 -2.05 -4.42
N GLY A 63 -18.01 -1.35 -3.89
CA GLY A 63 -18.96 -1.90 -2.93
C GLY A 63 -18.41 -1.88 -1.50
N HIS A 64 -19.32 -2.09 -0.54
CA HIS A 64 -19.00 -2.01 0.88
C HIS A 64 -18.06 -3.14 1.32
N ASP A 65 -18.33 -4.38 0.90
CA ASP A 65 -17.55 -5.56 1.29
C ASP A 65 -16.10 -5.49 0.80
N ALA A 66 -15.89 -5.07 -0.45
CA ALA A 66 -14.55 -4.91 -1.00
C ALA A 66 -13.75 -3.82 -0.26
N LEU A 67 -14.41 -2.74 0.18
CA LEU A 67 -13.76 -1.71 0.97
C LEU A 67 -13.37 -2.19 2.37
N ILE A 68 -14.21 -3.01 3.01
CA ILE A 68 -13.88 -3.67 4.27
C ILE A 68 -12.67 -4.59 4.08
N GLN A 69 -12.65 -5.40 3.02
CA GLN A 69 -11.53 -6.29 2.71
C GLN A 69 -10.24 -5.51 2.46
N LEU A 70 -10.30 -4.41 1.71
CA LEU A 70 -9.16 -3.51 1.48
C LEU A 70 -8.63 -2.95 2.81
N THR A 71 -9.52 -2.45 3.65
CA THR A 71 -9.17 -1.89 4.97
C THR A 71 -8.52 -2.96 5.87
N GLY A 72 -9.06 -4.19 5.88
CA GLY A 72 -8.49 -5.32 6.60
C GLY A 72 -7.11 -5.72 6.08
N ALA A 73 -6.91 -5.74 4.75
CA ALA A 73 -5.62 -6.01 4.15
C ALA A 73 -4.57 -4.95 4.54
N ILE A 74 -4.93 -3.67 4.53
CA ILE A 74 -4.06 -2.57 4.97
C ILE A 74 -3.63 -2.79 6.43
N GLY A 75 -4.57 -3.10 7.32
CA GLY A 75 -4.28 -3.37 8.73
C GLY A 75 -3.35 -4.57 8.93
N TYR A 76 -3.65 -5.68 8.24
CA TYR A 76 -2.84 -6.91 8.30
C TYR A 76 -1.39 -6.66 7.87
N TYR A 77 -1.17 -6.00 6.74
CA TYR A 77 0.18 -5.69 6.26
C TYR A 77 0.89 -4.67 7.15
N SER A 78 0.18 -3.73 7.75
CA SER A 78 0.75 -2.79 8.73
C SER A 78 1.24 -3.51 9.97
N MET A 79 0.45 -4.44 10.50
CA MET A 79 0.85 -5.30 11.62
C MET A 79 2.11 -6.11 11.28
N LEU A 80 2.15 -6.76 10.11
CA LEU A 80 3.33 -7.50 9.67
C LEU A 80 4.58 -6.60 9.55
N CYS A 81 4.44 -5.41 8.95
CA CYS A 81 5.54 -4.45 8.86
C CYS A 81 6.03 -4.01 10.24
N MET A 82 5.12 -3.75 11.18
CA MET A 82 5.49 -3.43 12.57
C MET A 82 6.26 -4.57 13.23
N THR A 83 5.81 -5.82 13.08
CA THR A 83 6.51 -7.00 13.63
C THR A 83 7.90 -7.16 13.02
N VAL A 84 8.02 -7.06 11.69
CA VAL A 84 9.31 -7.16 10.99
C VAL A 84 10.27 -6.07 11.45
N ASN A 85 9.78 -4.84 11.61
CA ASN A 85 10.59 -3.71 12.09
C ASN A 85 11.00 -3.89 13.56
N ALA A 86 10.09 -4.31 14.43
CA ALA A 86 10.36 -4.46 15.87
C ALA A 86 11.30 -5.64 16.17
N CYS A 87 11.23 -6.70 15.36
CA CYS A 87 12.08 -7.89 15.50
C CYS A 87 13.38 -7.81 14.68
N GLU A 88 13.65 -6.68 14.01
CA GLU A 88 14.81 -6.47 13.13
C GLU A 88 15.04 -7.65 12.15
N LEU A 89 13.95 -8.22 11.62
CA LEU A 89 14.06 -9.36 10.72
C LEU A 89 14.77 -8.91 9.44
N GLU A 90 15.98 -9.41 9.23
CA GLU A 90 16.76 -9.09 8.04
C GLU A 90 15.98 -9.43 6.77
N ALA A 91 16.09 -8.55 5.77
CA ALA A 91 15.54 -8.85 4.46
C ALA A 91 16.28 -10.08 3.90
N GLY A 92 15.53 -11.09 3.44
CA GLY A 92 16.13 -12.30 2.86
C GLY A 92 17.16 -11.95 1.77
N GLN A 93 18.23 -12.74 1.65
CA GLN A 93 19.34 -12.47 0.73
C GLN A 93 18.85 -12.06 -0.67
N GLY A 94 19.26 -10.88 -1.12
CA GLY A 94 18.90 -10.31 -2.44
C GLY A 94 17.62 -9.48 -2.49
N ALA A 95 16.91 -9.30 -1.37
CA ALA A 95 15.72 -8.46 -1.32
C ALA A 95 16.06 -6.96 -1.35
N GLU A 96 15.37 -6.20 -2.22
CA GLU A 96 15.49 -4.75 -2.25
C GLU A 96 15.03 -4.15 -0.90
N VAL A 97 15.87 -3.34 -0.28
CA VAL A 97 15.61 -2.69 1.01
C VAL A 97 15.15 -1.26 0.76
N LEU A 98 14.00 -0.88 1.32
CA LEU A 98 13.63 0.54 1.43
C LEU A 98 14.60 1.20 2.41
N LYS A 99 15.45 2.10 1.92
CA LYS A 99 16.22 2.97 2.80
C LYS A 99 15.27 4.03 3.35
N THR A 100 15.04 4.00 4.66
CA THR A 100 14.45 5.13 5.40
C THR A 100 15.51 6.23 5.46
N SER A 101 15.29 7.34 4.76
CA SER A 101 16.06 8.57 4.94
C SER A 101 15.67 9.28 6.23
#